data_AF-A0A6M3HRM8-F1
#
_entry.id   AF-A0A6M3HRM8-F1
#
_cell.length_a   1.000
_cell.length_b   1.000
_cell.length_c   1.000
_cell.angle_alpha   90.00
_cell.angle_beta   90.00
_cell.angle_gamma   90.00
#
_symmetry.space_group_name_H-M   'P 1'
#
loop_
_entity.id
_entity.type
_entity.pdbx_description
1 polymer ?
#
loop_
_entity_poly.entity_id
_entity_poly.type
_entity_poly.pdbx_seq_one_letter_code
_entity_poly.pdbx_strand_id
1 'polypeptide(L)'
;MMYLNFMLSLMLMLLIYIFFYINNYNLLMNLMILEMIVMINLMNMISMNFLLIYLLYYLTIMVCESVLGLSLLIIYIRINSNDMIKMLNLKLW
;
A
#
# COMPACT_ATOMS: atom_id res chain seq x y z
N MET A 1 -17.46 12.26 16.88
CA MET A 1 -16.04 11.92 16.70
C MET A 1 -15.84 10.76 15.73
N MET A 2 -16.42 9.58 15.98
CA MET A 2 -16.23 8.40 15.12
C MET A 2 -16.61 8.63 13.64
N TYR A 3 -17.77 9.24 13.37
CA TYR A 3 -18.18 9.61 12.00
C TYR A 3 -17.23 10.61 11.32
N LEU A 4 -16.65 11.53 12.10
CA LEU A 4 -15.74 12.54 11.58
C LEU A 4 -14.40 11.91 11.18
N ASN A 5 -13.89 10.98 12.01
CA ASN A 5 -12.71 10.18 11.69
C ASN A 5 -12.93 9.31 10.45
N PHE A 6 -14.12 8.73 10.31
CA PHE A 6 -14.48 7.92 9.14
C PHE A 6 -14.57 8.77 7.85
N MET A 7 -15.18 9.96 7.92
CA MET A 7 -15.22 10.87 6.77
C MET A 7 -13.83 11.36 6.38
N LEU A 8 -12.97 11.63 7.37
CA LEU A 8 -11.59 12.04 7.13
C LEU A 8 -10.77 10.90 6.51
N SER A 9 -10.94 9.65 6.97
CA SER A 9 -10.26 8.51 6.37
C SER A 9 -10.72 8.23 4.95
N LEU A 10 -12.01 8.38 4.64
CA LEU A 10 -12.52 8.31 3.27
C LEU A 10 -11.88 9.36 2.35
N MET A 11 -11.77 10.61 2.83
CA MET A 11 -11.12 11.68 2.06
C MET A 11 -9.65 11.38 1.81
N LEU A 12 -8.92 10.88 2.82
CA LEU A 12 -7.52 10.49 2.67
C LEU A 12 -7.36 9.34 1.68
N MET A 13 -8.23 8.33 1.72
CA MET A 13 -8.20 7.22 0.77
C MET A 13 -8.39 7.70 -0.66
N LEU A 14 -9.34 8.62 -0.92
CA LEU A 14 -9.54 9.20 -2.24
C LEU A 14 -8.29 9.93 -2.75
N LEU A 15 -7.65 10.74 -1.90
CA LEU A 15 -6.41 11.45 -2.26
C LEU A 15 -5.28 10.47 -2.59
N ILE A 16 -5.16 9.38 -1.84
CA ILE A 16 -4.14 8.36 -2.08
C ILE A 16 -4.40 7.61 -3.39
N TYR A 17 -5.66 7.27 -3.70
CA TYR A 17 -5.99 6.67 -4.99
C TYR A 17 -5.67 7.59 -6.17
N ILE A 18 -5.92 8.89 -6.03
CA ILE A 18 -5.53 9.88 -7.04
C ILE A 18 -4.01 9.93 -7.18
N PHE A 19 -3.29 9.98 -6.06
CA PHE A 19 -1.82 10.00 -6.04
C PHE A 19 -1.22 8.73 -6.66
N PHE A 20 -1.81 7.57 -6.38
CA PHE A 20 -1.47 6.30 -7.02
C PHE A 20 -1.60 6.42 -8.53
N TYR A 21 -2.79 6.80 -9.02
CA TYR A 21 -3.03 6.91 -10.45
C TYR A 21 -2.00 7.77 -11.19
N ILE A 22 -1.55 8.86 -10.57
CA ILE A 22 -0.54 9.77 -11.14
C ILE A 22 0.87 9.16 -11.10
N ASN A 23 1.24 8.47 -10.01
CA ASN A 23 2.61 8.02 -9.75
C ASN A 23 2.84 6.52 -9.99
N ASN A 24 1.92 5.86 -10.68
CA ASN A 24 1.93 4.42 -10.95
C ASN A 24 3.19 3.87 -11.64
N TYR A 25 4.03 4.73 -12.19
CA TYR A 25 5.22 4.32 -12.93
C TYR A 25 6.33 3.75 -12.04
N ASN A 26 6.47 4.22 -10.80
CA ASN A 26 7.58 3.80 -9.93
C ASN A 26 7.11 2.73 -8.95
N LEU A 27 7.71 1.54 -9.03
CA LEU A 27 7.32 0.39 -8.20
C LEU A 27 7.50 0.69 -6.70
N LEU A 28 8.58 1.41 -6.35
CA LEU A 28 8.83 1.84 -4.97
C LEU A 28 7.76 2.82 -4.46
N MET A 29 7.32 3.75 -5.31
CA MET A 29 6.23 4.68 -4.94
C MET A 29 4.93 3.93 -4.71
N ASN A 30 4.65 2.90 -5.51
CA ASN A 30 3.47 2.05 -5.32
C ASN A 30 3.51 1.27 -4.01
N LEU A 31 4.69 0.77 -3.59
CA LEU A 31 4.86 0.12 -2.29
C LEU A 31 4.66 1.10 -1.13
N MET A 32 5.19 2.31 -1.21
CA MET A 32 4.96 3.34 -0.20
C MET A 32 3.47 3.72 -0.08
N ILE A 33 2.77 3.77 -1.21
CA ILE A 33 1.33 4.04 -1.24
C ILE A 33 0.54 2.91 -0.55
N LEU A 34 0.93 1.65 -0.77
CA LEU A 34 0.34 0.51 -0.07
C LEU A 34 0.54 0.62 1.45
N GLU A 35 1.72 1.00 1.93
CA GLU A 35 1.95 1.22 3.36
C GLU A 35 1.05 2.33 3.94
N MET A 36 0.83 3.41 3.18
CA MET A 36 -0.09 4.49 3.60
C MET A 36 -1.53 3.99 3.73
N ILE A 37 -1.99 3.11 2.83
CA ILE A 37 -3.31 2.48 2.90
C ILE A 37 -3.42 1.61 4.16
N VAL A 38 -2.38 0.81 4.46
CA VAL A 38 -2.33 -0.02 5.67
C VAL A 38 -2.46 0.82 6.93
N MET A 39 -1.76 1.96 7.00
CA MET A 39 -1.81 2.86 8.14
C MET A 39 -3.18 3.49 8.35
N ILE A 40 -3.87 3.90 7.28
CA ILE A 40 -5.23 4.44 7.38
C ILE A 40 -6.21 3.36 7.87
N ASN A 41 -6.08 2.14 7.36
CA ASN A 41 -6.89 1.02 7.82
C ASN A 41 -6.63 0.71 9.29
N LEU A 42 -5.38 0.75 9.76
CA LEU A 42 -5.06 0.59 11.18
C LEU A 42 -5.72 1.67 12.05
N MET A 43 -5.63 2.95 11.64
CA MET A 43 -6.32 4.04 12.33
C MET A 43 -7.83 3.81 12.42
N ASN A 44 -8.44 3.36 11.31
CA ASN A 44 -9.86 3.04 11.28
C ASN A 44 -10.21 1.90 12.26
N MET A 45 -9.46 0.81 12.25
CA MET A 45 -9.69 -0.33 13.15
C MET A 45 -9.52 0.05 14.62
N ILE A 46 -8.53 0.89 14.95
CA ILE A 46 -8.34 1.42 16.30
C ILE A 46 -9.53 2.31 16.69
N SER A 47 -9.98 3.20 15.80
CA SER A 47 -11.12 4.08 16.07
C SER A 47 -12.45 3.33 16.24
N MET A 48 -12.56 2.16 15.61
CA MET A 48 -13.69 1.24 15.72
C MET A 48 -13.61 0.32 16.95
N ASN A 49 -12.56 0.48 17.78
CA ASN A 49 -12.31 -0.34 18.97
C ASN A 49 -12.30 -1.85 18.66
N PHE A 50 -11.68 -2.25 17.54
CA PHE A 50 -11.43 -3.67 17.29
C PHE A 50 -10.57 -4.27 18.40
N LEU A 51 -10.76 -5.57 18.68
CA LEU A 51 -9.95 -6.30 19.64
C LEU A 51 -8.46 -6.23 19.26
N LEU A 52 -7.60 -5.99 20.25
CA LEU A 52 -6.15 -5.90 20.08
C LEU A 52 -5.54 -7.11 19.35
N ILE A 53 -6.11 -8.30 19.56
CA ILE A 53 -5.67 -9.53 18.90
C ILE A 53 -5.83 -9.41 17.37
N TYR A 54 -6.95 -8.86 16.89
CA TYR A 54 -7.17 -8.65 15.44
C TYR A 54 -6.23 -7.58 14.87
N LEU A 55 -5.93 -6.53 15.64
CA LEU A 55 -4.97 -5.51 15.24
C LEU A 55 -3.56 -6.10 15.07
N LEU A 56 -3.14 -6.97 15.99
CA LEU A 56 -1.84 -7.65 15.91
C LEU A 56 -1.76 -8.59 14.71
N TYR A 57 -2.79 -9.41 14.48
CA TYR A 57 -2.83 -10.28 13.29
C TYR A 57 -2.78 -9.48 12.00
N TYR A 58 -3.58 -8.42 11.90
CA TYR A 58 -3.58 -7.54 10.73
C TYR A 58 -2.18 -6.96 10.48
N LEU A 59 -1.51 -6.46 11.53
CA LEU A 59 -0.19 -5.86 11.39
C LEU A 59 0.87 -6.90 10.95
N THR A 60 0.81 -8.13 11.48
CA THR A 60 1.73 -9.19 11.05
C THR A 60 1.55 -9.56 9.58
N ILE A 61 0.31 -9.70 9.10
CA ILE A 61 0.03 -10.01 7.69
C ILE A 61 0.56 -8.89 6.79
N MET A 62 0.32 -7.64 7.17
CA MET A 62 0.73 -6.48 6.36
C MET A 62 2.26 -6.32 6.30
N VAL A 63 2.98 -6.60 7.38
CA VAL A 63 4.45 -6.63 7.36
C VAL A 63 4.97 -7.77 6.49
N CYS A 64 4.31 -8.93 6.49
CA CYS A 64 4.69 -10.02 5.58
C CYS A 64 4.48 -9.65 4.10
N GLU A 65 3.37 -9.00 3.76
CA GLU A 65 3.11 -8.53 2.40
C GLU A 65 4.12 -7.46 1.96
N SER A 66 4.53 -6.54 2.83
CA SER A 66 5.53 -5.52 2.49
C SER A 66 6.91 -6.13 2.20
N VAL A 67 7.34 -7.12 2.99
CA VAL A 67 8.60 -7.86 2.74
C VAL A 67 8.55 -8.60 1.40
N LEU A 68 7.42 -9.24 1.08
CA LEU A 68 7.22 -9.88 -0.23
C LEU A 68 7.29 -8.84 -1.37
N GLY A 69 6.62 -7.70 -1.23
CA GLY A 69 6.65 -6.61 -2.21
C GLY A 69 8.06 -6.06 -2.45
N LEU A 70 8.84 -5.84 -1.40
CA LEU A 70 10.23 -5.39 -1.49
C LEU A 70 11.13 -6.45 -2.14
N SER A 71 10.94 -7.73 -1.80
CA SER A 71 11.73 -8.81 -2.41
C SER A 71 11.51 -8.90 -3.92
N LEU A 72 10.27 -8.71 -4.39
CA LEU A 72 9.92 -8.65 -5.81
C LEU A 72 10.52 -7.43 -6.49
N LEU A 73 10.50 -6.27 -5.82
CA LEU A 73 11.13 -5.05 -6.33
C LEU A 73 12.64 -5.25 -6.55
N ILE A 74 13.35 -5.87 -5.60
CA ILE A 74 14.80 -6.14 -5.75
C ILE A 74 15.07 -7.04 -6.96
N ILE A 75 14.24 -8.07 -7.17
CA ILE A 75 14.35 -8.94 -8.34
C ILE A 75 14.12 -8.15 -9.64
N TYR A 76 13.10 -7.29 -9.66
CA TYR A 76 12.79 -6.45 -10.81
C TYR A 76 13.93 -5.51 -11.19
N ILE A 77 14.52 -4.82 -10.20
CA ILE A 77 15.65 -3.92 -10.40
C ILE A 77 16.86 -4.66 -10.97
N ARG A 78 17.13 -5.88 -10.50
CA ARG A 78 18.24 -6.69 -11.03
C ARG A 78 18.07 -7.05 -12.51
N ILE A 79 16.83 -7.15 -12.99
CA ILE A 79 16.54 -7.50 -14.39
C ILE A 79 16.49 -6.25 -15.27
N ASN A 80 15.77 -5.21 -14.83
CA ASN A 80 15.46 -4.03 -15.66
C ASN A 80 16.33 -2.81 -15.38
N SER A 81 17.24 -2.87 -14.38
CA SER A 81 18.12 -1.79 -13.91
C SER A 81 17.42 -0.50 -13.45
N ASN A 82 16.09 -0.48 -13.47
CA ASN A 82 15.25 0.66 -13.13
C ASN A 82 14.00 0.19 -12.37
N ASP A 83 13.53 1.01 -11.44
CA ASP A 83 12.35 0.79 -10.59
C ASP A 83 11.05 1.15 -11.34
N MET A 84 11.17 1.65 -12.57
CA MET A 84 10.03 2.06 -13.36
C MET A 84 9.39 0.86 -14.04
N ILE A 85 8.11 0.62 -13.69
CA ILE A 85 7.24 -0.29 -14.42
C ILE A 85 6.93 0.36 -15.76
N LYS A 86 7.84 0.17 -16.73
CA LYS A 86 7.39 0.14 -18.11
C LYS A 86 6.53 -1.11 -18.19
N MET A 87 5.24 -0.90 -18.46
CA MET A 87 4.23 -1.93 -18.70
C MET A 87 4.93 -3.14 -19.28
N LEU A 88 4.94 -4.26 -18.53
CA LEU A 88 5.70 -5.48 -18.80
C LEU A 88 5.31 -6.00 -20.20
N ASN A 89 5.88 -5.40 -21.24
CA ASN A 89 5.66 -5.74 -22.65
C ASN A 89 6.37 -7.05 -23.00
N LEU A 90 6.95 -7.74 -22.01
CA LEU A 90 7.57 -9.06 -22.13
C LEU A 90 6.58 -10.16 -22.53
N LYS A 91 5.28 -9.87 -22.65
CA LYS A 91 4.26 -10.81 -23.12
C LYS A 91 3.71 -10.51 -24.53
N LEU A 92 4.35 -9.60 -25.29
CA LEU A 92 3.94 -9.27 -26.66
C LEU A 92 4.68 -10.09 -27.74
N TRP A 93 5.56 -11.01 -27.36
CA TRP A 93 6.15 -12.05 -28.21
C TRP A 93 5.93 -13.41 -27.53
#